data_AF-A0A4R4BEU7-F1
#
_entry.id   AF-A0A4R4BEU7-F1
#
_cell.length_a   1.000
_cell.length_b   1.000
_cell.length_c   1.000
_cell.angle_alpha   90.00
_cell.angle_beta   90.00
_cell.angle_gamma   90.00
#
_symmetry.space_group_name_H-M   'P 1'
#
loop_
_entity.id
_entity.type
_entity.pdbx_description
1 polymer ?
#
loop_
_entity_poly.entity_id
_entity_poly.type
_entity_poly.pdbx_seq_one_letter_code
_entity_poly.pdbx_strand_id
1 'polypeptide(L)'
;MSGFVVCALVGLIIVIIGYLIHIKKQLFLIAGYQDATFIGDKNKLAKLFGIFAYIVGIATFLLPFGLEFFGGISGKIYATCVVAGTVFVLVRKQMINKPF
;
A
#
# COMPACT_ATOMS: atom_id res chain seq x y z
N MET A 1 8.91 9.76 21.64
CA MET A 1 8.94 8.28 21.67
C MET A 1 7.65 7.62 21.21
N SER A 2 6.45 8.09 21.62
CA SER A 2 5.17 7.48 21.20
C SER A 2 4.97 7.41 19.68
N GLY A 3 5.33 8.46 18.93
CA GLY A 3 5.17 8.51 17.48
C GLY A 3 6.01 7.49 16.70
N PHE A 4 7.22 7.16 17.17
CA PHE A 4 8.07 6.13 16.57
C PHE A 4 7.45 4.75 16.70
N VAL A 5 6.95 4.42 17.89
CA VAL A 5 6.30 3.14 18.18
C VAL A 5 5.04 2.96 17.32
N VAL A 6 4.23 4.01 17.20
CA VAL A 6 3.02 3.98 16.35
C VAL A 6 3.38 3.77 14.88
N CYS A 7 4.36 4.53 14.34
CA CYS A 7 4.78 4.36 12.95
C CYS A 7 5.36 2.97 12.69
N ALA A 8 6.12 2.42 13.63
CA ALA A 8 6.69 1.08 13.52
C ALA A 8 5.60 -0.01 13.51
N LEU A 9 4.64 0.06 14.44
CA LEU A 9 3.53 -0.90 14.51
C LEU A 9 2.64 -0.81 13.27
N VAL A 10 2.26 0.40 12.85
CA VAL A 10 1.43 0.62 11.66
C VAL A 10 2.16 0.15 10.40
N GLY A 11 3.43 0.50 10.23
CA GLY A 11 4.25 0.06 9.10
C GLY A 11 4.32 -1.48 9.03
N LEU A 12 4.54 -2.14 10.17
CA LEU A 12 4.58 -3.60 10.25
C LEU A 12 3.22 -4.24 9.89
N ILE A 13 2.11 -3.71 10.40
CA ILE A 13 0.76 -4.18 10.06
C ILE A 13 0.52 -4.05 8.55
N ILE A 14 0.88 -2.92 7.94
CA ILE A 14 0.72 -2.69 6.50
C ILE A 14 1.55 -3.71 5.69
N VAL A 15 2.79 -3.99 6.12
CA VAL A 15 3.64 -5.02 5.47
C VAL A 15 3.00 -6.40 5.59
N ILE A 16 2.47 -6.77 6.75
CA ILE A 16 1.76 -8.04 6.95
C ILE A 16 0.56 -8.11 5.99
N ILE A 17 -0.27 -7.08 5.92
CA ILE A 17 -1.42 -7.03 5.01
C ILE A 17 -0.95 -7.19 3.55
N GLY A 18 0.14 -6.51 3.16
CA GLY A 18 0.76 -6.66 1.85
C GLY A 18 1.18 -8.10 1.55
N TYR A 19 1.70 -8.81 2.55
CA TYR A 19 2.05 -10.23 2.44
C TYR A 19 0.83 -11.13 2.26
N LEU A 20 -0.25 -10.92 3.03
CA LEU A 20 -1.49 -11.69 2.85
C LEU A 20 -2.12 -11.44 1.47
N ILE A 21 -2.06 -10.21 0.96
CA ILE A 21 -2.55 -9.88 -0.39
C ILE A 21 -1.67 -10.51 -1.46
N HIS A 22 -0.34 -10.45 -1.34
CA HIS A 22 0.58 -10.93 -2.37
C HIS A 22 0.66 -12.46 -2.44
N ILE A 23 0.88 -13.12 -1.29
CA ILE A 23 1.16 -14.57 -1.22
C ILE A 23 -0.11 -15.38 -1.05
N LYS A 24 -0.97 -15.01 -0.08
CA LYS A 24 -2.25 -15.71 0.15
C LYS A 24 -3.36 -15.26 -0.80
N LYS A 25 -3.11 -14.24 -1.63
CA LYS A 25 -4.07 -13.70 -2.61
C LYS A 25 -5.42 -13.37 -1.99
N GLN A 26 -5.42 -12.91 -0.73
CA GLN A 26 -6.64 -12.48 -0.05
C GLN A 26 -7.07 -11.10 -0.54
N LEU A 27 -7.59 -11.07 -1.77
CA LEU A 27 -8.02 -9.85 -2.46
C LEU A 27 -9.18 -9.14 -1.75
N PHE A 28 -9.93 -9.84 -0.89
CA PHE A 28 -10.96 -9.22 -0.03
C PHE A 28 -10.40 -8.16 0.92
N LEU A 29 -9.10 -8.20 1.26
CA LEU A 29 -8.45 -7.16 2.05
C LEU A 29 -8.29 -5.84 1.29
N ILE A 30 -8.48 -5.85 -0.04
CA ILE A 30 -8.46 -4.65 -0.85
C ILE A 30 -9.82 -3.97 -0.75
N ALA A 31 -9.84 -2.75 -0.20
CA ALA A 31 -11.06 -1.95 -0.12
C ALA A 31 -11.71 -1.79 -1.51
N GLY A 32 -13.03 -2.04 -1.59
CA GLY A 32 -13.78 -1.97 -2.83
C GLY A 32 -13.39 -3.03 -3.87
N TYR A 33 -12.78 -4.14 -3.46
CA TYR A 33 -12.69 -5.34 -4.30
C TYR A 33 -13.97 -6.18 -4.12
N GLN A 34 -14.58 -6.57 -5.24
CA GLN A 34 -15.75 -7.44 -5.25
C GLN A 34 -15.50 -8.56 -6.26
N ASP A 35 -15.43 -9.81 -5.79
CA ASP A 35 -15.13 -10.96 -6.64
C ASP A 35 -16.12 -11.13 -7.79
N ALA A 36 -17.39 -10.74 -7.59
CA ALA A 36 -18.45 -10.88 -8.57
C ALA A 36 -18.28 -9.96 -9.80
N THR A 37 -17.56 -8.84 -9.68
CA THR A 37 -17.37 -7.85 -10.76
C THR A 37 -15.95 -7.86 -11.33
N PHE A 38 -15.05 -8.69 -10.79
CA PHE A 38 -13.67 -8.76 -11.21
C PHE A 38 -13.43 -9.88 -12.23
N ILE A 39 -13.32 -9.51 -13.50
CA ILE A 39 -13.12 -10.43 -14.64
C ILE A 39 -11.62 -10.54 -15.02
N GLY A 40 -10.79 -9.65 -14.47
CA GLY A 40 -9.37 -9.55 -14.77
C GLY A 40 -8.45 -10.59 -14.11
N ASP A 41 -7.15 -10.41 -14.30
CA ASP A 41 -6.11 -11.27 -13.72
C ASP A 41 -5.91 -10.98 -12.21
N LYS A 42 -6.45 -11.89 -11.38
CA LYS A 42 -6.37 -11.84 -9.91
C LYS A 42 -4.93 -11.85 -9.40
N ASN A 43 -4.02 -12.52 -10.10
CA ASN A 43 -2.62 -12.65 -9.72
C ASN A 43 -1.87 -11.34 -9.94
N LYS A 44 -2.11 -10.66 -11.07
CA LYS A 44 -1.56 -9.32 -11.32
C LYS A 44 -2.08 -8.29 -10.33
N LEU A 45 -3.36 -8.37 -9.96
CA LEU A 45 -3.96 -7.47 -8.96
C LEU A 45 -3.33 -7.68 -7.57
N ALA A 46 -3.23 -8.94 -7.11
CA ALA A 46 -2.59 -9.30 -5.86
C ALA A 46 -1.14 -8.79 -5.78
N LYS A 47 -0.38 -8.96 -6.86
CA LYS A 47 1.01 -8.49 -6.95
C LYS A 47 1.11 -6.97 -6.91
N LEU A 48 0.25 -6.26 -7.62
CA LEU A 48 0.22 -4.80 -7.62
C LEU A 48 -0.06 -4.23 -6.21
N PHE A 49 -1.14 -4.67 -5.57
CA PHE A 49 -1.52 -4.19 -4.25
C PHE A 49 -0.57 -4.65 -3.15
N GLY A 50 -0.03 -5.87 -3.25
CA GLY A 50 0.97 -6.37 -2.32
C GLY A 50 2.27 -5.57 -2.37
N ILE A 51 2.83 -5.32 -3.55
CA ILE A 51 4.04 -4.50 -3.71
C ILE A 51 3.80 -3.07 -3.22
N PHE A 52 2.65 -2.49 -3.54
CA PHE A 52 2.29 -1.16 -3.05
C PHE A 52 2.25 -1.11 -1.52
N ALA A 53 1.58 -2.07 -0.88
CA ALA A 53 1.53 -2.17 0.57
C ALA A 53 2.92 -2.33 1.20
N TYR A 54 3.81 -3.13 0.60
CA TYR A 54 5.19 -3.23 1.09
C TYR A 54 5.94 -1.92 1.03
N ILE A 55 5.86 -1.19 -0.09
CA ILE A 55 6.53 0.11 -0.25
C ILE A 55 5.99 1.10 0.79
N VAL A 56 4.67 1.20 0.93
CA VAL A 56 4.04 2.09 1.91
C VAL A 56 4.41 1.69 3.33
N GLY A 57 4.36 0.41 3.68
CA GLY A 57 4.70 -0.07 5.02
C GLY A 57 6.16 0.20 5.41
N ILE A 58 7.10 -0.03 4.49
CA ILE A 58 8.53 0.30 4.71
C ILE A 58 8.72 1.82 4.81
N ALA A 59 8.07 2.60 3.95
CA ALA A 59 8.14 4.06 4.01
C ALA A 59 7.56 4.61 5.32
N THR A 60 6.47 4.04 5.84
CA THR A 60 5.88 4.39 7.14
C THR A 60 6.82 4.06 8.30
N PHE A 61 7.52 2.92 8.22
CA PHE A 61 8.51 2.54 9.22
C PHE A 61 9.71 3.50 9.25
N LEU A 62 10.13 3.99 8.07
CA LEU A 62 11.24 4.95 7.91
C LEU A 62 10.82 6.41 8.17
N LEU A 63 9.53 6.72 8.08
CA LEU A 63 8.97 8.06 8.27
C LEU A 63 9.44 8.77 9.54
N PRO A 64 9.41 8.16 10.75
CA PRO A 64 9.81 8.86 11.96
C PRO A 64 11.30 9.22 11.96
N PHE A 65 12.16 8.42 11.32
CA PHE A 65 13.57 8.80 11.09
C PHE A 65 13.66 10.00 10.12
N GLY A 66 12.90 9.97 9.03
CA GLY A 66 12.85 11.10 8.09
C GLY A 66 12.37 12.39 8.75
N LEU A 67 11.41 12.32 9.69
CA LEU A 67 10.97 13.47 10.48
C LEU A 67 12.04 13.98 11.44
N GLU A 68 12.85 13.09 12.02
CA GLU A 68 13.93 13.48 12.92
C GLU A 68 15.08 14.18 12.18
N PHE A 69 15.47 13.69 11.00
CA PHE A 69 16.57 14.27 10.22
C PHE A 69 16.16 15.49 9.37
N PHE A 70 14.98 15.48 8.75
CA PHE A 70 14.54 16.48 7.77
C PHE A 70 13.33 17.31 8.22
N GLY A 71 12.83 17.09 9.43
CA GLY A 71 11.68 17.81 9.98
C GLY A 71 10.39 17.59 9.17
N GLY A 72 9.50 18.57 9.16
CA GLY A 72 8.18 18.46 8.53
C GLY A 72 8.19 18.30 7.00
N ILE A 73 9.33 18.52 6.33
CA ILE A 73 9.45 18.35 4.88
C ILE A 73 9.29 16.87 4.50
N SER A 74 9.85 15.95 5.28
CA SER A 74 9.73 14.50 5.03
C SER A 74 8.29 14.02 5.10
N GLY A 75 7.49 14.55 6.03
CA GLY A 75 6.06 14.28 6.14
C GLY A 75 5.28 14.69 4.89
N LYS A 76 5.57 15.87 4.33
CA LYS A 76 4.94 16.34 3.08
C LYS A 76 5.30 15.46 1.88
N ILE A 77 6.57 15.07 1.77
CA ILE A 77 7.03 14.19 0.69
C ILE A 77 6.35 12.82 0.82
N TYR A 78 6.34 12.24 2.01
CA TYR A 78 5.68 10.97 2.27
C TYR A 78 4.20 11.01 1.88
N ALA A 79 3.45 12.02 2.36
CA ALA A 79 2.03 12.17 2.05
C ALA A 79 1.79 12.28 0.53
N THR A 80 2.60 13.08 -0.16
CA THR A 80 2.51 13.24 -1.62
C THR A 80 2.77 11.92 -2.35
N CYS A 81 3.80 11.18 -1.96
CA CYS A 81 4.13 9.88 -2.55
C CYS A 81 3.02 8.85 -2.32
N VAL A 82 2.45 8.78 -1.12
CA VAL A 82 1.35 7.85 -0.81
C VAL A 82 0.12 8.19 -1.64
N VAL A 83 -0.29 9.46 -1.69
CA VAL A 83 -1.46 9.89 -2.47
C VAL A 83 -1.26 9.59 -3.96
N ALA A 84 -0.12 9.97 -4.53
CA ALA A 84 0.20 9.69 -5.93
C ALA A 84 0.21 8.18 -6.22
N GLY A 85 0.82 7.39 -5.33
CA GLY A 85 0.86 5.94 -5.44
C GLY A 85 -0.52 5.29 -5.35
N THR A 86 -1.40 5.77 -4.47
CA THR A 86 -2.78 5.30 -4.39
C THR A 86 -3.54 5.57 -5.69
N VAL A 87 -3.45 6.78 -6.23
CA VAL A 87 -4.10 7.12 -7.52
C VAL A 87 -3.58 6.22 -8.63
N PHE A 88 -2.26 6.02 -8.71
CA PHE A 88 -1.65 5.12 -9.69
C PHE A 88 -2.20 3.70 -9.57
N VAL A 89 -2.21 3.12 -8.36
CA VAL A 89 -2.71 1.75 -8.14
C VAL A 89 -4.18 1.61 -8.50
N LEU A 90 -5.02 2.61 -8.21
CA LEU A 90 -6.43 2.62 -8.60
C LEU A 90 -6.62 2.63 -10.12
N VAL A 91 -5.86 3.46 -10.84
CA VAL A 91 -5.90 3.49 -12.32
C VAL A 91 -5.44 2.15 -12.90
N ARG A 92 -4.34 1.57 -12.37
CA ARG A 92 -3.85 0.26 -12.79
C ARG A 92 -4.87 -0.85 -12.51
N LYS A 93 -5.60 -0.81 -11.37
CA LYS A 93 -6.68 -1.74 -11.05
C LYS A 93 -7.76 -1.72 -12.14
N GLN A 94 -8.19 -0.53 -12.58
CA GLN A 94 -9.19 -0.40 -13.65
C GLN A 94 -8.71 -1.01 -14.97
N MET A 95 -7.43 -0.82 -15.32
CA MET A 95 -6.86 -1.42 -16.53
C MET A 95 -6.77 -2.95 -16.44
N ILE A 96 -6.46 -3.50 -15.27
CA ILE A 96 -6.43 -4.96 -15.05
C ILE A 96 -7.86 -5.54 -15.10
N ASN A 97 -8.89 -4.79 -14.72
CA ASN A 97 -10.29 -5.23 -14.70
C ASN A 97 -11.01 -5.16 -16.06
N LYS A 98 -10.30 -4.93 -17.16
CA LYS A 98 -10.93 -4.94 -18.49
C LYS A 98 -11.08 -6.39 -18.97
N PRO A 99 -12.27 -6.82 -19.43
CA PRO A 99 -12.38 -8.05 -20.19
C PRO A 99 -11.59 -7.87 -21.50
N PHE A 100 -10.73 -8.85 -21.82
CA PHE A 100 -10.14 -8.93 -23.16
C PHE A 100 -11.24 -9.22 -24.20
#